data_AF-A0A1E4XNN1-F1
#
_entry.id   AF-A0A1E4XNN1-F1
#
_cell.length_a   1.000
_cell.length_b   1.000
_cell.length_c   1.000
_cell.angle_alpha   90.00
_cell.angle_beta   90.00
_cell.angle_gamma   90.00
#
_symmetry.space_group_name_H-M   'P 1'
#
loop_
_entity.id
_entity.type
_entity.pdbx_description
1 polymer ?
#
loop_
_entity_poly.entity_id
_entity_poly.type
_entity_poly.pdbx_seq_one_letter_code
_entity_poly.pdbx_strand_id
1 'polypeptide(L)'
;MRVLVIKTSSLGDVIHALPALTDAARAIPGIRFDWIVEEGFAEIPTWHPAVDKVIPVAIRRWRKNIWQTLKSGEWRRFKQRVQSTKYDLVIDAQGLLKSAWLTRYVRAPVAGFDKHSAREPIAARFYSRRLAVARGQHAVERLRQLFAVALGYDLPKALGDYGLSVDKLLGLPPKKPFVLLLHGTTWDTKHWPEAYWRELAERMGRLGVDVKLPWGNADEKARAERLAQGLQNAEVLPKLNLAGVARVLAGARACVAVDTGLGHLAAALDVPTISLFGPTNPGLTGAYGKGQIHLASDFPCAPCLQKHCTYQPTADDLRRFDIKRESPLCFTRLNPERVASRLSTLLLAEELH
;
A
#
# COMPACT_ATOMS: atom_id res chain seq x y z
N MET A 1 -18.06 -13.90 -17.35
CA MET A 1 -16.64 -13.78 -17.73
C MET A 1 -15.77 -14.05 -16.51
N ARG A 2 -14.69 -14.83 -16.63
CA ARG A 2 -13.75 -15.12 -15.54
C ARG A 2 -12.33 -14.71 -15.93
N VAL A 3 -11.73 -13.84 -15.13
CA VAL A 3 -10.42 -13.22 -15.39
C VAL A 3 -9.42 -13.61 -14.32
N LEU A 4 -8.20 -13.96 -14.72
CA LEU A 4 -7.10 -14.18 -13.78
C LEU A 4 -6.26 -12.92 -13.67
N VAL A 5 -6.18 -12.34 -12.48
CA VAL A 5 -5.33 -11.17 -12.18
C VAL A 5 -4.00 -11.63 -11.62
N ILE A 6 -2.90 -11.11 -12.17
CA ILE A 6 -1.56 -11.29 -11.61
C ILE A 6 -1.07 -9.94 -11.09
N LYS A 7 -1.17 -9.76 -9.77
CA LYS A 7 -0.65 -8.60 -9.05
C LYS A 7 -0.16 -9.08 -7.69
N THR A 8 1.15 -9.33 -7.60
CA THR A 8 1.69 -10.17 -6.52
C THR A 8 2.23 -9.40 -5.32
N SER A 9 2.72 -8.18 -5.53
CA SER A 9 3.44 -7.37 -4.54
C SER A 9 3.59 -5.94 -5.06
N SER A 10 3.92 -4.96 -4.24
CA SER A 10 3.93 -4.97 -2.76
C SER A 10 2.53 -4.71 -2.19
N LEU A 11 2.38 -4.59 -0.86
CA LEU A 11 1.09 -4.35 -0.20
C LEU A 11 0.29 -3.21 -0.86
N GLY A 12 0.89 -2.04 -1.03
CA GLY A 12 0.25 -0.90 -1.71
C GLY A 12 -0.14 -1.19 -3.16
N ASP A 13 0.72 -1.85 -3.92
CA ASP A 13 0.45 -2.21 -5.32
C ASP A 13 -0.74 -3.18 -5.46
N VAL A 14 -0.95 -4.08 -4.50
CA VAL A 14 -2.11 -4.99 -4.47
C VAL A 14 -3.39 -4.20 -4.18
N ILE A 15 -3.35 -3.29 -3.22
CA ILE A 15 -4.47 -2.40 -2.87
C ILE A 15 -4.84 -1.50 -4.05
N HIS A 16 -3.86 -0.92 -4.74
CA HIS A 16 -4.07 -0.05 -5.91
C HIS A 16 -4.78 -0.72 -7.09
N ALA A 17 -4.81 -2.05 -7.15
CA ALA A 17 -5.50 -2.77 -8.22
C ALA A 17 -7.00 -2.92 -7.98
N LEU A 18 -7.48 -2.77 -6.74
CA LEU A 18 -8.90 -2.96 -6.40
C LEU A 18 -9.85 -2.03 -7.17
N PRO A 19 -9.54 -0.74 -7.39
CA PRO A 19 -10.42 0.13 -8.17
C PRO A 19 -10.63 -0.33 -9.62
N ALA A 20 -9.61 -0.97 -10.21
CA ALA A 20 -9.74 -1.53 -11.55
C ALA A 20 -10.72 -2.72 -11.60
N LEU A 21 -10.79 -3.51 -10.52
CA LEU A 21 -11.78 -4.59 -10.39
C LEU A 21 -13.18 -4.02 -10.17
N THR A 22 -13.31 -2.94 -9.40
CA THR A 22 -14.61 -2.26 -9.18
C THR A 22 -15.13 -1.68 -10.50
N ASP A 23 -14.29 -0.97 -11.26
CA ASP A 23 -14.66 -0.43 -12.58
C ASP A 23 -15.10 -1.56 -13.53
N ALA A 24 -14.33 -2.64 -13.61
CA ALA A 24 -14.66 -3.78 -14.46
C ALA A 24 -15.96 -4.49 -14.03
N ALA A 25 -16.20 -4.63 -12.72
CA ALA A 25 -17.43 -5.24 -12.19
C ALA A 25 -18.68 -4.40 -12.47
N ARG A 26 -18.55 -3.07 -12.51
CA ARG A 26 -19.61 -2.15 -12.91
C ARG A 26 -19.88 -2.20 -14.41
N ALA A 27 -18.83 -2.29 -15.22
CA ALA A 27 -18.95 -2.29 -16.68
C ALA A 27 -19.39 -3.64 -17.25
N ILE A 28 -19.04 -4.76 -16.60
CA ILE A 28 -19.27 -6.12 -17.10
C ILE A 28 -20.03 -6.93 -16.03
N PRO A 29 -21.38 -6.96 -16.08
CA PRO A 29 -22.19 -7.71 -15.13
C PRO A 29 -21.77 -9.17 -15.01
N GLY A 30 -21.57 -9.63 -13.78
CA GLY A 30 -21.21 -11.02 -13.48
C GLY A 30 -19.76 -11.41 -13.76
N ILE A 31 -18.86 -10.45 -14.07
CA ILE A 31 -17.42 -10.72 -14.12
C ILE A 31 -16.91 -11.20 -12.75
N ARG A 32 -16.05 -12.22 -12.76
CA ARG A 32 -15.38 -12.76 -11.57
C ARG A 32 -13.88 -12.80 -11.77
N PHE A 33 -13.15 -12.51 -10.71
CA PHE A 33 -11.69 -12.49 -10.70
C PHE A 33 -11.13 -13.59 -9.82
N ASP A 34 -10.18 -14.35 -10.35
CA ASP A 34 -9.22 -15.08 -9.52
C ASP A 34 -7.92 -14.30 -9.47
N TRP A 35 -7.20 -14.34 -8.36
CA TRP A 35 -6.08 -13.44 -8.13
C TRP A 35 -4.84 -14.18 -7.63
N ILE A 36 -3.74 -14.10 -8.38
CA ILE A 36 -2.42 -14.58 -7.94
C ILE A 36 -1.71 -13.48 -7.16
N VAL A 37 -1.44 -13.74 -5.87
CA VAL A 37 -0.86 -12.78 -4.93
C VAL A 37 0.17 -13.43 -4.01
N GLU A 38 1.20 -12.69 -3.53
CA GLU A 38 2.11 -13.23 -2.51
C GLU A 38 1.34 -13.61 -1.24
N GLU A 39 1.73 -14.71 -0.58
CA GLU A 39 1.04 -15.29 0.58
C GLU A 39 0.79 -14.29 1.71
N GLY A 40 1.73 -13.37 1.95
CA GLY A 40 1.61 -12.33 2.98
C GLY A 40 0.54 -11.26 2.69
N PHE A 41 -0.01 -11.22 1.47
CA PHE A 41 -1.07 -10.29 1.08
C PHE A 41 -2.34 -11.02 0.59
N ALA A 42 -2.43 -12.33 0.82
CA ALA A 42 -3.54 -13.16 0.32
C ALA A 42 -4.92 -12.77 0.89
N GLU A 43 -4.95 -12.11 2.05
CA GLU A 43 -6.21 -11.66 2.65
C GLU A 43 -6.85 -10.49 1.86
N ILE A 44 -6.07 -9.60 1.23
CA ILE A 44 -6.59 -8.35 0.63
C ILE A 44 -7.59 -8.62 -0.50
N PRO A 45 -7.29 -9.47 -1.50
CA PRO A 45 -8.24 -9.68 -2.58
C PRO A 45 -9.57 -10.26 -2.10
N THR A 46 -9.59 -10.97 -0.96
CA THR A 46 -10.83 -11.58 -0.42
C THR A 46 -11.86 -10.54 0.03
N TRP A 47 -11.44 -9.29 0.23
CA TRP A 47 -12.30 -8.20 0.68
C TRP A 47 -13.10 -7.54 -0.44
N HIS A 48 -12.77 -7.83 -1.70
CA HIS A 48 -13.45 -7.29 -2.86
C HIS A 48 -14.51 -8.28 -3.38
N PRO A 49 -15.77 -7.86 -3.56
CA PRO A 49 -16.87 -8.78 -3.88
C PRO A 49 -16.76 -9.46 -5.25
N ALA A 50 -16.01 -8.87 -6.19
CA ALA A 50 -15.77 -9.47 -7.51
C ALA A 50 -14.68 -10.55 -7.50
N VAL A 51 -13.93 -10.73 -6.41
CA VAL A 51 -12.90 -11.78 -6.30
C VAL A 51 -13.53 -13.08 -5.81
N ASP A 52 -13.31 -14.17 -6.54
CA ASP A 52 -13.83 -15.50 -6.23
C ASP A 52 -12.74 -16.37 -5.57
N LYS A 53 -11.59 -16.58 -6.23
CA LYS A 53 -10.48 -17.36 -5.66
C LYS A 53 -9.19 -16.55 -5.55
N VAL A 54 -8.58 -16.60 -4.37
CA VAL A 54 -7.20 -16.15 -4.17
C VAL A 54 -6.26 -17.33 -4.34
N ILE A 55 -5.18 -17.15 -5.11
CA ILE A 55 -4.15 -18.14 -5.39
C ILE A 55 -2.80 -17.63 -4.82
N PRO A 56 -2.48 -17.94 -3.56
CA PRO A 56 -1.22 -17.55 -2.94
C PRO A 56 -0.02 -18.13 -3.68
N VAL A 57 1.00 -17.30 -3.87
CA VAL A 57 2.35 -17.68 -4.28
C VAL A 57 3.34 -17.25 -3.22
N ALA A 58 4.50 -17.90 -3.15
CA ALA A 58 5.57 -17.50 -2.24
C ALA A 58 6.87 -17.28 -3.03
N ILE A 59 6.84 -16.48 -4.10
CA ILE A 59 7.94 -16.37 -5.08
C ILE A 59 9.24 -16.00 -4.37
N ARG A 60 9.18 -15.10 -3.37
CA ARG A 60 10.34 -14.72 -2.57
C ARG A 60 10.96 -15.90 -1.82
N ARG A 61 10.13 -16.75 -1.19
CA ARG A 61 10.58 -17.96 -0.48
C ARG A 61 11.05 -19.03 -1.45
N TRP A 62 10.31 -19.26 -2.54
CA TRP A 62 10.60 -20.26 -3.54
C TRP A 62 11.94 -20.02 -4.24
N ARG A 63 12.27 -18.75 -4.55
CA ARG A 63 13.57 -18.40 -5.15
C ARG A 63 14.74 -18.62 -4.20
N LYS A 64 14.55 -18.47 -2.89
CA LYS A 64 15.59 -18.76 -1.88
C LYS A 64 15.78 -20.26 -1.67
N ASN A 65 14.69 -21.04 -1.73
CA ASN A 65 14.68 -22.47 -1.39
C ASN A 65 14.13 -23.32 -2.54
N ILE A 66 14.76 -23.28 -3.73
CA ILE A 66 14.25 -23.92 -4.96
C ILE A 66 14.08 -25.43 -4.78
N TRP A 67 15.09 -26.12 -4.24
CA TRP A 67 15.06 -27.57 -4.02
C TRP A 67 13.97 -28.00 -3.03
N GLN A 68 13.80 -27.25 -1.95
CA GLN A 68 12.74 -27.50 -0.96
C GLN A 68 11.36 -27.25 -1.56
N THR A 69 11.21 -26.23 -2.38
CA THR A 69 9.96 -25.89 -3.05
C THR A 69 9.51 -27.01 -3.99
N LEU A 70 10.44 -27.57 -4.77
CA LEU A 70 10.15 -28.69 -5.65
C LEU A 70 9.73 -29.94 -4.85
N LYS A 71 10.42 -30.24 -3.75
CA LYS A 71 10.10 -31.38 -2.87
C LYS A 71 8.76 -31.22 -2.13
N SER A 72 8.40 -30.00 -1.73
CA SER A 72 7.17 -29.69 -0.96
C SER A 72 5.87 -29.88 -1.75
N GLY A 73 5.96 -29.98 -3.08
CA GLY A 73 4.80 -30.01 -3.98
C GLY A 73 4.04 -28.69 -4.09
N GLU A 74 4.47 -27.61 -3.42
CA GLU A 74 3.82 -26.28 -3.48
C GLU A 74 3.67 -25.79 -4.92
N TRP A 75 4.72 -25.97 -5.72
CA TRP A 75 4.72 -25.59 -7.12
C TRP A 75 3.73 -26.40 -7.96
N ARG A 76 3.61 -27.71 -7.69
CA ARG A 76 2.64 -28.58 -8.36
C ARG A 76 1.22 -28.18 -7.98
N ARG A 77 0.95 -27.89 -6.69
CA ARG A 77 -0.35 -27.39 -6.21
C ARG A 77 -0.71 -26.05 -6.83
N PHE A 78 0.24 -25.12 -6.95
CA PHE A 78 0.03 -23.85 -7.64
C PHE A 78 -0.41 -24.05 -9.09
N LYS A 79 0.33 -24.88 -9.86
CA LYS A 79 -0.03 -25.19 -11.25
C LYS A 79 -1.42 -25.81 -11.35
N GLN A 80 -1.72 -26.80 -10.50
CA GLN A 80 -3.03 -27.46 -10.47
C GLN A 80 -4.15 -26.46 -10.20
N ARG A 81 -3.98 -25.54 -9.23
CA ARG A 81 -4.98 -24.51 -8.91
C ARG A 81 -5.23 -23.58 -10.09
N VAL A 82 -4.16 -23.08 -10.72
CA VAL A 82 -4.28 -22.20 -11.88
C VAL A 82 -4.91 -22.93 -13.08
N GLN A 83 -4.60 -24.21 -13.28
CA GLN A 83 -5.11 -25.01 -14.40
C GLN A 83 -6.51 -25.59 -14.16
N SER A 84 -6.98 -25.61 -12.91
CA SER A 84 -8.31 -26.12 -12.53
C SER A 84 -9.47 -25.26 -13.06
N THR A 85 -9.17 -24.05 -13.52
CA THR A 85 -10.16 -23.05 -13.92
C THR A 85 -9.84 -22.58 -15.33
N LYS A 86 -10.86 -22.53 -16.20
CA LYS A 86 -10.75 -21.92 -17.52
C LYS A 86 -10.96 -20.41 -17.36
N TYR A 87 -10.03 -19.62 -17.88
CA TYR A 87 -10.11 -18.17 -17.87
C TYR A 87 -10.36 -17.65 -19.27
N ASP A 88 -11.17 -16.60 -19.37
CA ASP A 88 -11.39 -15.88 -20.63
C ASP A 88 -10.20 -14.96 -20.94
N LEU A 89 -9.55 -14.44 -19.89
CA LEU A 89 -8.40 -13.53 -20.00
C LEU A 89 -7.52 -13.63 -18.75
N VAL A 90 -6.21 -13.46 -18.95
CA VAL A 90 -5.25 -13.18 -17.88
C VAL A 90 -4.81 -11.72 -17.99
N ILE A 91 -4.84 -10.97 -16.88
CA ILE A 91 -4.30 -9.61 -16.81
C ILE A 91 -3.07 -9.63 -15.89
N ASP A 92 -1.87 -9.49 -16.47
CA ASP A 92 -0.65 -9.20 -15.70
C ASP A 92 -0.54 -7.69 -15.45
N ALA A 93 -1.04 -7.31 -14.28
CA ALA A 93 -1.06 -5.94 -13.77
C ALA A 93 0.25 -5.55 -13.05
N GLN A 94 1.22 -6.45 -12.99
CA GLN A 94 2.47 -6.25 -12.30
C GLN A 94 3.57 -5.72 -13.24
N GLY A 95 3.66 -6.25 -14.46
CA GLY A 95 4.62 -5.79 -15.46
C GLY A 95 6.08 -6.06 -15.09
N LEU A 96 6.34 -7.19 -14.44
CA LEU A 96 7.67 -7.68 -14.04
C LEU A 96 7.94 -9.05 -14.67
N LEU A 97 9.20 -9.40 -14.93
CA LEU A 97 9.56 -10.71 -15.49
C LEU A 97 9.10 -11.86 -14.59
N LYS A 98 9.22 -11.69 -13.27
CA LYS A 98 8.81 -12.71 -12.28
C LYS A 98 7.30 -12.98 -12.30
N SER A 99 6.46 -11.98 -12.59
CA SER A 99 5.01 -12.15 -12.69
C SER A 99 4.64 -12.72 -14.05
N ALA A 100 5.26 -12.20 -15.11
CA ALA A 100 5.08 -12.67 -16.47
C ALA A 100 5.43 -14.16 -16.63
N TRP A 101 6.42 -14.65 -15.89
CA TRP A 101 6.75 -16.08 -15.92
C TRP A 101 5.63 -16.99 -15.38
N LEU A 102 4.78 -16.50 -14.46
CA LEU A 102 3.65 -17.27 -13.94
C LEU A 102 2.56 -17.50 -14.98
N THR A 103 2.47 -16.65 -16.00
CA THR A 103 1.44 -16.75 -17.06
C THR A 103 1.62 -17.99 -17.93
N ARG A 104 2.84 -18.55 -18.02
CA ARG A 104 3.18 -19.72 -18.86
C ARG A 104 2.37 -20.99 -18.53
N TYR A 105 1.75 -21.03 -17.36
CA TYR A 105 0.96 -22.18 -16.91
C TYR A 105 -0.55 -22.00 -17.13
N VAL A 106 -0.98 -20.84 -17.61
CA VAL A 106 -2.37 -20.51 -17.90
C VAL A 106 -2.65 -20.73 -19.39
N ARG A 107 -3.78 -21.34 -19.72
CA ARG A 107 -4.23 -21.56 -21.10
C ARG A 107 -5.30 -20.52 -21.48
N ALA A 108 -4.91 -19.25 -21.53
CA ALA A 108 -5.78 -18.14 -21.93
C ALA A 108 -4.94 -16.98 -22.52
N PRO A 109 -5.54 -16.08 -23.32
CA PRO A 109 -4.86 -14.86 -23.76
C PRO A 109 -4.36 -14.05 -22.56
N VAL A 110 -3.16 -13.49 -22.68
CA VAL A 110 -2.52 -12.71 -21.62
C VAL A 110 -2.40 -11.27 -22.06
N ALA A 111 -3.12 -10.39 -21.37
CA ALA A 111 -3.00 -8.95 -21.48
C ALA A 111 -2.05 -8.40 -20.41
N GLY A 112 -1.23 -7.44 -20.79
CA GLY A 112 -0.34 -6.73 -19.88
C GLY A 112 0.25 -5.50 -20.54
N PHE A 113 1.03 -4.75 -19.77
CA PHE A 113 1.69 -3.55 -20.28
C PHE A 113 2.64 -3.84 -21.45
N ASP A 114 2.67 -2.96 -22.44
CA ASP A 114 3.67 -3.01 -23.51
C ASP A 114 5.10 -2.70 -23.00
N LYS A 115 6.08 -2.78 -23.90
CA LYS A 115 7.50 -2.57 -23.55
C LYS A 115 7.81 -1.15 -23.04
N HIS A 116 7.01 -0.15 -23.40
CA HIS A 116 7.18 1.25 -23.00
C HIS A 116 6.44 1.57 -21.70
N SER A 117 5.43 0.77 -21.37
CA SER A 117 4.53 0.98 -20.23
C SER A 117 4.93 0.10 -19.03
N ALA A 118 5.45 -1.10 -19.29
CA ALA A 118 5.84 -2.07 -18.25
C ALA A 118 7.02 -1.56 -17.41
N ARG A 119 7.09 -1.97 -16.14
CA ARG A 119 8.22 -1.65 -15.26
C ARG A 119 9.50 -2.35 -15.71
N GLU A 120 9.39 -3.61 -16.13
CA GLU A 120 10.46 -4.35 -16.79
C GLU A 120 10.02 -4.68 -18.22
N PRO A 121 10.56 -4.00 -19.26
CA PRO A 121 10.12 -4.13 -20.65
C PRO A 121 10.10 -5.56 -21.19
N ILE A 122 10.97 -6.44 -20.66
CA ILE A 122 11.06 -7.86 -21.05
C ILE A 122 9.78 -8.64 -20.73
N ALA A 123 8.98 -8.20 -19.75
CA ALA A 123 7.72 -8.83 -19.38
C ALA A 123 6.73 -8.84 -20.55
N ALA A 124 6.74 -7.80 -21.39
CA ALA A 124 5.86 -7.67 -22.55
C ALA A 124 6.00 -8.80 -23.59
N ARG A 125 7.13 -9.53 -23.59
CA ARG A 125 7.34 -10.68 -24.48
C ARG A 125 6.48 -11.90 -24.12
N PHE A 126 5.94 -11.94 -22.90
CA PHE A 126 5.07 -13.01 -22.42
C PHE A 126 3.58 -12.75 -22.66
N TYR A 127 3.23 -11.57 -23.18
CA TYR A 127 1.84 -11.14 -23.35
C TYR A 127 1.41 -11.28 -24.80
N SER A 128 0.24 -11.88 -25.02
CA SER A 128 -0.41 -11.93 -26.33
C SER A 128 -1.03 -10.58 -26.69
N ARG A 129 -1.48 -9.81 -25.69
CA ARG A 129 -2.01 -8.45 -25.83
C ARG A 129 -1.12 -7.47 -25.07
N ARG A 130 -0.39 -6.63 -25.80
CA ARG A 130 0.54 -5.63 -25.24
C ARG A 130 -0.13 -4.28 -25.27
N LEU A 131 -0.46 -3.74 -24.11
CA LEU A 131 -1.32 -2.57 -23.97
C LEU A 131 -0.48 -1.35 -23.59
N ALA A 132 -0.60 -0.29 -24.37
CA ALA A 132 0.01 0.99 -24.08
C ALA A 132 -0.77 1.70 -22.96
N VAL A 133 -0.09 2.01 -21.87
CA VAL A 133 -0.65 2.75 -20.73
C VAL A 133 0.40 3.77 -20.30
N ALA A 134 0.07 5.05 -20.42
CA ALA A 134 1.01 6.14 -20.20
C ALA A 134 1.69 6.03 -18.82
N ARG A 135 2.98 6.35 -18.80
CA ARG A 135 3.73 6.54 -17.56
C ARG A 135 3.47 7.95 -17.01
N GLY A 136 3.89 8.19 -15.77
CA GLY A 136 3.76 9.51 -15.13
C GLY A 136 2.39 9.80 -14.52
N GLN A 137 1.44 8.87 -14.64
CA GLN A 137 0.17 8.92 -13.91
C GLN A 137 0.26 8.14 -12.60
N HIS A 138 -0.68 8.41 -11.69
CA HIS A 138 -0.84 7.68 -10.44
C HIS A 138 -1.03 6.17 -10.68
N ALA A 139 -0.44 5.32 -9.84
CA ALA A 139 -0.46 3.87 -10.00
C ALA A 139 -1.87 3.27 -10.14
N VAL A 140 -2.84 3.78 -9.37
CA VAL A 140 -4.26 3.38 -9.46
C VAL A 140 -4.84 3.65 -10.84
N GLU A 141 -4.64 4.85 -11.39
CA GLU A 141 -5.17 5.23 -12.71
C GLU A 141 -4.57 4.38 -13.83
N ARG A 142 -3.27 4.07 -13.74
CA ARG A 142 -2.62 3.16 -14.69
C ARG A 142 -3.24 1.76 -14.68
N LEU A 143 -3.61 1.27 -13.49
CA LEU A 143 -4.25 -0.04 -13.35
C LEU A 143 -5.69 -0.03 -13.86
N ARG A 144 -6.46 1.02 -13.56
CA ARG A 144 -7.82 1.20 -14.10
C ARG A 144 -7.79 1.27 -15.63
N GLN A 145 -6.86 2.05 -16.20
CA GLN A 145 -6.67 2.14 -17.65
C GLN A 145 -6.26 0.80 -18.27
N LEU A 146 -5.35 0.05 -17.63
CA LEU A 146 -4.97 -1.28 -18.10
C LEU A 146 -6.19 -2.22 -18.20
N PHE A 147 -7.04 -2.25 -17.16
CA PHE A 147 -8.22 -3.10 -17.14
C PHE A 147 -9.27 -2.66 -18.17
N ALA A 148 -9.52 -1.35 -18.28
CA ALA A 148 -10.42 -0.77 -19.28
C ALA A 148 -10.05 -1.21 -20.71
N VAL A 149 -8.78 -1.03 -21.09
CA VAL A 149 -8.29 -1.43 -22.41
C VAL A 149 -8.26 -2.96 -22.58
N ALA A 150 -7.89 -3.70 -21.53
CA ALA A 150 -7.84 -5.17 -21.58
C ALA A 150 -9.23 -5.80 -21.75
N LEU A 151 -10.24 -5.24 -21.09
CA LEU A 151 -11.60 -5.80 -21.04
C LEU A 151 -12.56 -5.13 -22.02
N GLY A 152 -12.16 -4.03 -22.66
CA GLY A 152 -12.94 -3.37 -23.71
C GLY A 152 -14.08 -2.51 -23.19
N TYR A 153 -13.88 -1.79 -22.08
CA TYR A 153 -14.84 -0.82 -21.53
C TYR A 153 -14.22 0.56 -21.39
N ASP A 154 -15.05 1.61 -21.31
CA ASP A 154 -14.60 2.99 -21.13
C ASP A 154 -14.11 3.25 -19.70
N LEU A 155 -12.93 3.86 -19.58
CA LEU A 155 -12.37 4.24 -18.27
C LEU A 155 -13.28 5.26 -17.57
N PRO A 156 -13.84 4.96 -16.38
CA PRO A 156 -14.69 5.91 -15.67
C PRO A 156 -13.92 7.17 -15.27
N LYS A 157 -14.54 8.35 -15.44
CA LYS A 157 -13.93 9.64 -15.07
C LYS A 157 -13.94 9.91 -13.56
N ALA A 158 -14.79 9.22 -12.81
CA ALA A 158 -14.86 9.35 -11.36
C ALA A 158 -13.57 8.86 -10.68
N LEU A 159 -13.34 9.31 -9.45
CA LEU A 159 -12.30 8.76 -8.59
C LEU A 159 -12.53 7.24 -8.43
N GLY A 160 -11.45 6.47 -8.52
CA GLY A 160 -11.45 5.04 -8.34
C GLY A 160 -11.97 4.66 -6.95
N ASP A 161 -12.92 3.73 -6.93
CA ASP A 161 -13.51 3.19 -5.72
C ASP A 161 -12.88 1.84 -5.43
N TYR A 162 -12.33 1.62 -4.23
CA TYR A 162 -11.70 0.35 -3.88
C TYR A 162 -12.71 -0.80 -3.75
N GLY A 163 -14.01 -0.53 -3.62
CA GLY A 163 -15.05 -1.55 -3.58
C GLY A 163 -14.88 -2.55 -2.43
N LEU A 164 -14.21 -2.14 -1.36
CA LEU A 164 -14.00 -2.99 -0.18
C LEU A 164 -15.32 -3.16 0.56
N SER A 165 -15.64 -4.40 0.94
CA SER A 165 -16.76 -4.67 1.85
C SER A 165 -16.38 -4.30 3.29
N VAL A 166 -16.26 -3.00 3.57
CA VAL A 166 -15.82 -2.46 4.88
C VAL A 166 -16.72 -2.94 6.02
N ASP A 167 -18.00 -3.18 5.76
CA ASP A 167 -18.95 -3.74 6.74
C ASP A 167 -18.52 -5.11 7.30
N LYS A 168 -17.75 -5.90 6.53
CA LYS A 168 -17.21 -7.18 7.01
C LYS A 168 -15.99 -7.01 7.92
N LEU A 169 -15.40 -5.82 7.93
CA LEU A 169 -14.22 -5.46 8.72
C LEU A 169 -14.60 -4.67 9.98
N LEU A 170 -15.73 -3.95 9.96
CA LEU A 170 -16.21 -3.17 11.09
C LEU A 170 -16.72 -4.07 12.22
N GLY A 171 -16.13 -3.90 13.40
CA GLY A 171 -16.65 -4.43 14.67
C GLY A 171 -17.46 -3.36 15.40
N LEU A 172 -17.69 -3.56 16.70
CA LEU A 172 -18.23 -2.50 17.55
C LEU A 172 -17.31 -1.27 17.51
N PRO A 173 -17.87 -0.05 17.47
CA PRO A 173 -17.08 1.17 17.49
C PRO A 173 -16.22 1.23 18.76
N PRO A 174 -15.00 1.77 18.67
CA PRO A 174 -14.11 1.86 19.82
C PRO A 174 -14.72 2.76 20.90
N LYS A 175 -14.46 2.44 22.17
CA LYS A 175 -14.96 3.22 23.32
C LYS A 175 -14.36 4.62 23.42
N LYS A 176 -13.18 4.85 22.83
CA LYS A 176 -12.48 6.13 22.79
C LYS A 176 -11.92 6.39 21.39
N PRO A 177 -11.98 7.65 20.90
CA PRO A 177 -11.36 8.02 19.64
C PRO A 177 -9.84 7.90 19.75
N PHE A 178 -9.20 7.43 18.69
CA PHE A 178 -7.75 7.30 18.64
C PHE A 178 -7.23 7.54 17.23
N VAL A 179 -5.94 7.85 17.13
CA VAL A 179 -5.20 7.94 15.87
C VAL A 179 -4.20 6.80 15.74
N LEU A 180 -3.94 6.33 14.52
CA LEU A 180 -2.80 5.44 14.27
C LEU A 180 -1.61 6.20 13.74
N LEU A 181 -0.43 5.85 14.26
CA LEU A 181 0.85 6.30 13.72
C LEU A 181 1.51 5.14 12.99
N LEU A 182 1.38 5.12 11.66
CA LEU A 182 1.91 4.08 10.77
C LEU A 182 3.38 4.38 10.47
N HIS A 183 4.25 4.03 11.43
CA HIS A 183 5.68 4.39 11.42
C HIS A 183 6.57 3.43 10.60
N GLY A 184 6.09 2.24 10.27
CA GLY A 184 6.85 1.20 9.55
C GLY A 184 6.84 1.39 8.03
N THR A 185 8.00 1.24 7.38
CA THR A 185 8.13 1.32 5.92
C THR A 185 9.26 0.42 5.38
N THR A 186 9.41 0.38 4.06
CA THR A 186 10.20 -0.63 3.35
C THR A 186 11.69 -0.32 3.19
N TRP A 187 12.14 0.92 3.45
CA TRP A 187 13.55 1.27 3.42
C TRP A 187 13.83 2.54 4.26
N ASP A 188 15.09 2.71 4.65
CA ASP A 188 15.50 3.61 5.73
C ASP A 188 15.14 5.08 5.49
N THR A 189 15.42 5.61 4.30
CA THR A 189 15.19 7.04 3.98
C THR A 189 13.73 7.47 3.98
N LYS A 190 12.76 6.54 4.01
CA LYS A 190 11.33 6.86 4.15
C LYS A 190 10.87 6.98 5.59
N HIS A 191 11.67 6.57 6.56
CA HIS A 191 11.28 6.70 7.96
C HIS A 191 11.30 8.16 8.37
N TRP A 192 10.18 8.62 8.92
CA TRP A 192 10.13 9.86 9.67
C TRP A 192 10.91 9.68 10.98
N PRO A 193 11.72 10.66 11.41
CA PRO A 193 12.58 10.49 12.58
C PRO A 193 11.82 10.05 13.84
N GLU A 194 12.41 9.17 14.65
CA GLU A 194 11.74 8.65 15.86
C GLU A 194 11.44 9.76 16.87
N ALA A 195 12.33 10.76 16.99
CA ALA A 195 12.10 11.94 17.82
C ALA A 195 10.83 12.69 17.41
N TYR A 196 10.55 12.73 16.10
CA TYR A 196 9.39 13.41 15.56
C TYR A 196 8.09 12.64 15.80
N TRP A 197 8.12 11.32 15.62
CA TRP A 197 6.99 10.45 16.00
C TRP A 197 6.64 10.58 17.48
N ARG A 198 7.65 10.59 18.35
CA ARG A 198 7.46 10.72 19.80
C ARG A 198 6.85 12.07 20.15
N GLU A 199 7.39 13.17 19.61
CA GLU A 199 6.84 14.50 19.86
C GLU A 199 5.39 14.62 19.38
N LEU A 200 5.05 14.02 18.24
CA LEU A 200 3.68 13.97 17.76
C LEU A 200 2.76 13.22 18.74
N ALA A 201 3.19 12.07 19.24
CA ALA A 201 2.42 11.29 20.22
C ALA A 201 2.20 12.05 21.55
N GLU A 202 3.23 12.76 22.03
CA GLU A 202 3.14 13.65 23.20
C GLU A 202 2.13 14.78 22.98
N ARG A 203 2.15 15.40 21.80
CA ARG A 203 1.18 16.46 21.43
C ARG A 203 -0.25 15.92 21.39
N MET A 204 -0.47 14.71 20.87
CA MET A 204 -1.79 14.07 20.90
C MET A 204 -2.27 13.79 22.32
N GLY A 205 -1.37 13.39 23.22
CA GLY A 205 -1.69 13.18 24.63
C GLY A 205 -2.15 14.45 25.33
N ARG A 206 -1.53 15.60 25.04
CA ARG A 206 -1.96 16.92 25.55
C ARG A 206 -3.35 17.33 25.07
N LEU A 207 -3.81 16.78 23.94
CA LEU A 207 -5.15 16.97 23.39
C LEU A 207 -6.15 15.89 23.85
N GLY A 208 -5.74 14.96 24.72
CA GLY A 208 -6.58 13.84 25.17
C GLY A 208 -6.87 12.79 24.10
N VAL A 209 -6.04 12.72 23.04
CA VAL A 209 -6.19 11.77 21.94
C VAL A 209 -5.27 10.57 22.14
N ASP A 210 -5.87 9.38 22.15
CA ASP A 210 -5.13 8.13 22.23
C ASP A 210 -4.41 7.82 20.90
N VAL A 211 -3.22 7.24 21.01
CA VAL A 211 -2.33 6.90 19.90
C VAL A 211 -2.10 5.40 19.89
N LYS A 212 -2.25 4.76 18.72
CA LYS A 212 -1.96 3.34 18.53
C LYS A 212 -0.84 3.11 17.52
N LEU A 213 0.06 2.20 17.87
CA LEU A 213 1.28 1.90 17.12
C LEU A 213 1.27 0.44 16.64
N PRO A 214 0.92 0.19 15.36
CA PRO A 214 1.00 -1.16 14.78
C PRO A 214 2.44 -1.53 14.40
N TRP A 215 2.70 -2.84 14.35
CA TRP A 215 3.97 -3.38 13.89
C TRP A 215 3.76 -4.73 13.19
N GLY A 216 4.62 -5.03 12.21
CA GLY A 216 4.62 -6.28 11.45
C GLY A 216 5.89 -7.11 11.64
N ASN A 217 6.95 -6.55 12.21
CA ASN A 217 8.23 -7.22 12.47
C ASN A 217 8.88 -6.76 13.79
N ALA A 218 9.98 -7.42 14.18
CA ALA A 218 10.66 -7.15 15.44
C ALA A 218 11.25 -5.72 15.52
N ASP A 219 11.79 -5.20 14.43
CA ASP A 219 12.37 -3.85 14.40
C ASP A 219 11.29 -2.78 14.54
N GLU A 220 10.15 -2.98 13.87
CA GLU A 220 8.96 -2.14 14.03
C GLU A 220 8.39 -2.22 15.45
N LYS A 221 8.36 -3.42 16.06
CA LYS A 221 7.91 -3.59 17.44
C LYS A 221 8.80 -2.82 18.41
N ALA A 222 10.12 -3.01 18.30
CA ALA A 222 11.09 -2.33 19.15
C ALA A 222 11.01 -0.80 18.96
N ARG A 223 10.76 -0.33 17.73
CA ARG A 223 10.49 1.09 17.46
C ARG A 223 9.22 1.56 18.16
N ALA A 224 8.10 0.85 17.98
CA ALA A 224 6.83 1.18 18.63
C ALA A 224 6.96 1.28 20.15
N GLU A 225 7.69 0.33 20.77
CA GLU A 225 7.98 0.33 22.21
C GLU A 225 8.77 1.57 22.65
N ARG A 226 9.79 1.99 21.89
CA ARG A 226 10.53 3.25 22.15
C ARG A 226 9.64 4.48 22.00
N LEU A 227 8.77 4.50 21.00
CA LEU A 227 7.85 5.62 20.76
C LEU A 227 6.82 5.76 21.88
N ALA A 228 6.30 4.66 22.40
CA ALA A 228 5.31 4.64 23.49
C ALA A 228 5.92 4.83 24.88
N GLN A 229 7.23 4.67 25.04
CA GLN A 229 7.88 4.64 26.36
C GLN A 229 7.58 5.91 27.18
N GLY A 230 6.94 5.72 28.34
CA GLY A 230 6.60 6.80 29.27
C GLY A 230 5.38 7.64 28.88
N LEU A 231 4.67 7.28 27.81
CA LEU A 231 3.44 7.97 27.38
C LEU A 231 2.21 7.16 27.77
N GLN A 232 1.29 7.77 28.52
CA GLN A 232 0.05 7.10 28.95
C GLN A 232 -0.99 6.97 27.84
N ASN A 233 -0.93 7.84 26.82
CA ASN A 233 -1.86 7.85 25.69
C ASN A 233 -1.38 7.00 24.51
N ALA A 234 -0.20 6.37 24.57
CA ALA A 234 0.36 5.62 23.45
C ALA A 234 0.35 4.12 23.75
N GLU A 235 -0.33 3.36 22.89
CA GLU A 235 -0.47 1.91 22.99
C GLU A 235 0.28 1.21 21.84
N VAL A 236 1.19 0.30 22.17
CA VAL A 236 1.75 -0.65 21.19
C VAL A 236 0.75 -1.77 21.01
N LEU A 237 0.26 -1.94 19.79
CA LEU A 237 -0.73 -2.97 19.50
C LEU A 237 -0.14 -4.38 19.69
N PRO A 238 -0.96 -5.39 19.98
CA PRO A 238 -0.51 -6.78 19.89
C PRO A 238 -0.14 -7.13 18.45
N LYS A 239 0.50 -8.29 18.24
CA LYS A 239 0.77 -8.77 16.88
C LYS A 239 -0.55 -9.04 16.16
N LEU A 240 -0.80 -8.34 15.06
CA LEU A 240 -2.01 -8.47 14.24
C LEU A 240 -1.68 -9.03 12.87
N ASN A 241 -2.61 -9.80 12.29
CA ASN A 241 -2.59 -10.09 10.87
C ASN A 241 -3.18 -8.91 10.08
N LEU A 242 -3.23 -9.01 8.75
CA LEU A 242 -3.64 -7.89 7.91
C LEU A 242 -5.11 -7.53 8.10
N ALA A 243 -6.01 -8.51 8.25
CA ALA A 243 -7.39 -8.25 8.66
C ALA A 243 -7.46 -7.55 10.02
N GLY A 244 -6.69 -8.00 11.02
CA GLY A 244 -6.65 -7.37 12.34
C GLY A 244 -6.24 -5.90 12.27
N VAL A 245 -5.18 -5.57 11.52
CA VAL A 245 -4.77 -4.17 11.30
C VAL A 245 -5.84 -3.38 10.55
N ALA A 246 -6.48 -3.98 9.53
CA ALA A 246 -7.59 -3.33 8.81
C ALA A 246 -8.77 -2.99 9.73
N ARG A 247 -9.10 -3.86 10.69
CA ARG A 247 -10.15 -3.59 11.69
C ARG A 247 -9.78 -2.41 12.60
N VAL A 248 -8.51 -2.33 13.03
CA VAL A 248 -8.05 -1.21 13.86
C VAL A 248 -8.05 0.09 13.05
N LEU A 249 -7.63 0.05 11.78
CA LEU A 249 -7.68 1.20 10.86
C LEU A 249 -9.10 1.70 10.67
N ALA A 250 -10.07 0.81 10.42
CA ALA A 250 -11.46 1.19 10.19
C ALA A 250 -12.13 1.83 11.41
N GLY A 251 -11.61 1.59 12.62
CA GLY A 251 -12.06 2.26 13.85
C GLY A 251 -11.26 3.51 14.21
N ALA A 252 -10.26 3.89 13.41
CA ALA A 252 -9.41 5.04 13.69
C ALA A 252 -10.10 6.33 13.26
N ARG A 253 -9.89 7.39 14.03
CA ARG A 253 -10.36 8.73 13.68
C ARG A 253 -9.51 9.36 12.58
N ALA A 254 -8.20 9.16 12.67
CA ALA A 254 -7.27 9.53 11.61
C ALA A 254 -6.01 8.69 11.69
N CYS A 255 -5.24 8.71 10.59
CA CYS A 255 -3.90 8.12 10.54
C CYS A 255 -2.85 9.18 10.19
N VAL A 256 -1.65 9.02 10.74
CA VAL A 256 -0.44 9.64 10.20
C VAL A 256 0.47 8.51 9.72
N ALA A 257 0.92 8.58 8.48
CA ALA A 257 1.65 7.50 7.85
C ALA A 257 2.88 8.01 7.12
N VAL A 258 4.01 7.31 7.23
CA VAL A 258 5.03 7.39 6.17
C VAL A 258 4.51 6.73 4.89
N ASP A 259 5.17 6.95 3.76
CA ASP A 259 4.89 6.20 2.53
C ASP A 259 5.08 4.68 2.74
N THR A 260 3.97 3.99 3.00
CA THR A 260 3.92 2.58 3.39
C THR A 260 2.62 1.92 2.93
N GLY A 261 2.64 0.59 2.80
CA GLY A 261 1.48 -0.19 2.39
C GLY A 261 0.27 -0.05 3.31
N LEU A 262 0.49 0.13 4.62
CA LEU A 262 -0.60 0.39 5.57
C LEU A 262 -1.24 1.77 5.37
N GLY A 263 -0.50 2.77 4.90
CA GLY A 263 -1.08 4.08 4.54
C GLY A 263 -2.03 3.97 3.35
N HIS A 264 -1.69 3.13 2.35
CA HIS A 264 -2.61 2.81 1.26
C HIS A 264 -3.82 2.01 1.73
N LEU A 265 -3.66 1.14 2.73
CA LEU A 265 -4.78 0.41 3.31
C LEU A 265 -5.74 1.35 4.05
N ALA A 266 -5.21 2.30 4.82
CA ALA A 266 -6.01 3.35 5.45
C ALA A 266 -6.82 4.13 4.40
N ALA A 267 -6.17 4.52 3.30
CA ALA A 267 -6.82 5.21 2.18
C ALA A 267 -7.91 4.38 1.51
N ALA A 268 -7.69 3.08 1.35
CA ALA A 268 -8.68 2.18 0.76
C ALA A 268 -9.91 1.94 1.64
N LEU A 269 -9.75 2.14 2.96
CA LEU A 269 -10.82 2.07 3.95
C LEU A 269 -11.48 3.44 4.19
N ASP A 270 -11.18 4.44 3.36
CA ASP A 270 -11.63 5.83 3.49
C ASP A 270 -11.29 6.48 4.86
N VAL A 271 -10.26 5.98 5.54
CA VAL A 271 -9.79 6.55 6.82
C VAL A 271 -9.00 7.82 6.52
N PRO A 272 -9.36 8.97 7.14
CA PRO A 272 -8.61 10.20 6.94
C PRO A 272 -7.14 10.03 7.30
N THR A 273 -6.25 10.33 6.36
CA THR A 273 -4.82 10.01 6.52
C THR A 273 -3.93 11.15 6.07
N ILE A 274 -3.02 11.55 6.95
CA ILE A 274 -1.90 12.43 6.62
C ILE A 274 -0.70 11.56 6.24
N SER A 275 -0.34 11.55 4.96
CA SER A 275 0.80 10.79 4.44
C SER A 275 2.03 11.70 4.28
N LEU A 276 3.14 11.28 4.88
CA LEU A 276 4.41 12.01 4.92
C LEU A 276 5.36 11.50 3.84
N PHE A 277 5.77 12.40 2.95
CA PHE A 277 6.64 12.09 1.81
C PHE A 277 7.96 12.88 1.89
N GLY A 278 9.05 12.18 2.18
CA GLY A 278 10.40 12.72 2.08
C GLY A 278 11.01 12.42 0.70
N PRO A 279 11.60 11.23 0.51
CA PRO A 279 12.29 10.89 -0.73
C PRO A 279 11.35 10.49 -1.89
N THR A 280 10.07 10.23 -1.63
CA THR A 280 9.12 9.71 -2.62
C THR A 280 8.12 10.77 -3.11
N ASN A 281 7.56 10.54 -4.30
CA ASN A 281 6.66 11.49 -4.96
C ASN A 281 5.18 11.03 -4.79
N PRO A 282 4.34 11.78 -4.06
CA PRO A 282 2.93 11.44 -3.90
C PRO A 282 2.13 11.45 -5.20
N GLY A 283 2.55 12.19 -6.22
CA GLY A 283 1.86 12.21 -7.52
C GLY A 283 1.88 10.87 -8.27
N LEU A 284 2.82 9.97 -7.92
CA LEU A 284 2.96 8.66 -8.56
C LEU A 284 2.35 7.53 -7.74
N THR A 285 2.58 7.54 -6.43
CA THR A 285 2.20 6.44 -5.53
C THR A 285 1.68 6.96 -4.20
N GLY A 286 1.03 8.12 -4.18
CA GLY A 286 0.42 8.68 -2.98
C GLY A 286 -0.73 7.83 -2.44
N ALA A 287 -1.16 8.13 -1.22
CA ALA A 287 -2.42 7.59 -0.72
C ALA A 287 -3.58 8.13 -1.59
N TYR A 288 -4.35 7.24 -2.19
CA TYR A 288 -5.41 7.57 -3.14
C TYR A 288 -6.75 7.22 -2.53
N GLY A 289 -7.73 8.12 -2.61
CA GLY A 289 -9.05 7.91 -2.00
C GLY A 289 -9.58 9.19 -1.35
N LYS A 290 -10.67 9.07 -0.60
CA LYS A 290 -11.25 10.20 0.13
C LYS A 290 -10.45 10.49 1.40
N GLY A 291 -10.43 11.75 1.85
CA GLY A 291 -9.78 12.13 3.11
C GLY A 291 -8.26 11.98 3.13
N GLN A 292 -7.60 11.95 1.97
CA GLN A 292 -6.16 11.75 1.86
C GLN A 292 -5.42 13.10 1.76
N ILE A 293 -4.54 13.38 2.72
CA ILE A 293 -3.73 14.59 2.78
C ILE A 293 -2.26 14.19 2.59
N HIS A 294 -1.60 14.77 1.58
CA HIS A 294 -0.17 14.52 1.34
C HIS A 294 0.65 15.70 1.83
N LEU A 295 1.56 15.45 2.77
CA LEU A 295 2.60 16.40 3.17
C LEU A 295 3.92 15.96 2.55
N ALA A 296 4.29 16.62 1.47
CA ALA A 296 5.56 16.40 0.78
C ALA A 296 6.62 17.40 1.24
N SER A 297 7.83 16.89 1.42
CA SER A 297 9.00 17.72 1.68
C SER A 297 9.36 18.54 0.44
N ASP A 298 9.63 19.82 0.66
CA ASP A 298 10.22 20.76 -0.31
C ASP A 298 11.74 20.92 -0.09
N PHE A 299 12.37 20.00 0.66
CA PHE A 299 13.81 20.00 0.87
C PHE A 299 14.54 19.80 -0.48
N PRO A 300 15.72 20.41 -0.73
CA PRO A 300 16.34 20.40 -2.06
C PRO A 300 16.56 19.02 -2.71
N CYS A 301 16.73 17.97 -1.91
CA CYS A 301 16.88 16.61 -2.43
C CYS A 301 15.54 15.91 -2.71
N ALA A 302 14.41 16.40 -2.19
CA ALA A 302 13.12 15.74 -2.25
C ALA A 302 12.33 16.13 -3.52
N PRO A 303 11.76 15.16 -4.26
CA PRO A 303 11.87 13.71 -4.09
C PRO A 303 13.11 13.12 -4.82
N CYS A 304 14.04 12.49 -4.10
CA CYS A 304 15.24 11.87 -4.70
C CYS A 304 15.04 10.42 -5.17
N LEU A 305 14.00 9.74 -4.66
CA LEU A 305 13.72 8.32 -4.87
C LEU A 305 14.88 7.37 -4.46
N GLN A 306 15.78 7.82 -3.58
CA GLN A 306 16.93 7.04 -3.13
C GLN A 306 16.63 6.27 -1.85
N LYS A 307 17.08 5.00 -1.81
CA LYS A 307 16.94 4.12 -0.62
C LYS A 307 17.97 4.38 0.47
N HIS A 308 19.12 4.95 0.09
CA HIS A 308 20.19 5.39 0.99
C HIS A 308 20.36 6.89 0.78
N CYS A 309 20.47 7.64 1.87
CA CYS A 309 20.62 9.09 1.79
C CYS A 309 22.03 9.45 1.34
N THR A 310 22.17 10.19 0.24
CA THR A 310 23.47 10.72 -0.23
C THR A 310 23.64 12.21 0.07
N TYR A 311 22.67 12.84 0.73
CA TYR A 311 22.74 14.27 1.08
C TYR A 311 23.79 14.47 2.17
N GLN A 312 24.71 15.42 1.92
CA GLN A 312 25.73 15.82 2.88
C GLN A 312 25.27 17.12 3.57
N PRO A 313 25.05 17.11 4.91
CA PRO A 313 24.66 18.30 5.64
C PRO A 313 25.66 19.45 5.47
N THR A 314 25.13 20.65 5.20
CA THR A 314 25.94 21.88 5.14
C THR A 314 26.30 22.37 6.55
N ALA A 315 27.23 23.32 6.65
CA ALA A 315 27.52 23.97 7.93
C ALA A 315 26.29 24.67 8.53
N ASP A 316 25.35 25.13 7.69
CA ASP A 316 24.08 25.69 8.17
C ASP A 316 23.16 24.60 8.75
N ASP A 317 23.04 23.47 8.06
CA ASP A 317 22.25 22.32 8.53
C ASP A 317 22.75 21.84 9.90
N LEU A 318 24.08 21.73 10.07
CA LEU A 318 24.70 21.31 11.33
C LEU A 318 24.48 22.29 12.49
N ARG A 319 24.23 23.58 12.21
CA ARG A 319 23.88 24.57 13.23
C ARG A 319 22.40 24.53 13.60
N ARG A 320 21.55 24.08 12.69
CA ARG A 320 20.09 24.18 12.81
C ARG A 320 19.42 22.91 13.29
N PHE A 321 20.00 21.75 12.98
CA PHE A 321 19.38 20.45 13.20
C PHE A 321 20.31 19.50 13.93
N ASP A 322 19.72 18.68 14.80
CA ASP A 322 20.41 17.53 15.38
C ASP A 322 20.38 16.38 14.39
N ILE A 323 21.45 16.24 13.59
CA ILE A 323 21.56 15.21 12.55
C ILE A 323 21.35 13.80 13.09
N LYS A 324 21.68 13.54 14.36
CA LYS A 324 21.50 12.20 14.96
C LYS A 324 20.03 11.90 15.21
N ARG A 325 19.21 12.93 15.46
CA ARG A 325 17.79 12.80 15.83
C ARG A 325 16.82 13.14 14.70
N GLU A 326 17.24 13.95 13.73
CA GLU A 326 16.38 14.54 12.68
C GLU A 326 16.74 14.06 11.27
N SER A 327 17.58 13.02 11.16
CA SER A 327 17.90 12.39 9.87
C SER A 327 16.80 11.41 9.43
N PRO A 328 16.45 11.36 8.12
CA PRO A 328 16.96 12.21 7.03
C PRO A 328 16.45 13.65 7.10
N LEU A 329 17.34 14.62 6.80
CA LEU A 329 17.04 16.06 6.89
C LEU A 329 15.89 16.54 6.01
N CYS A 330 15.51 15.80 4.96
CA CYS A 330 14.34 16.16 4.18
C CYS A 330 13.05 16.17 5.01
N PHE A 331 12.99 15.44 6.12
CA PHE A 331 11.84 15.47 7.02
C PHE A 331 11.79 16.67 7.96
N THR A 332 12.83 17.50 8.04
CA THR A 332 12.79 18.78 8.80
C THR A 332 11.71 19.73 8.26
N ARG A 333 11.38 19.63 6.97
CA ARG A 333 10.27 20.35 6.31
C ARG A 333 8.89 19.83 6.74
N LEU A 334 8.86 18.64 7.34
CA LEU A 334 7.68 17.93 7.82
C LEU A 334 7.81 17.72 9.34
N ASN A 335 8.13 18.79 10.08
CA ASN A 335 8.34 18.72 11.53
C ASN A 335 7.05 18.35 12.30
N PRO A 336 7.15 17.91 13.56
CA PRO A 336 6.00 17.45 14.34
C PRO A 336 4.92 18.50 14.55
N GLU A 337 5.30 19.77 14.69
CA GLU A 337 4.35 20.88 14.85
C GLU A 337 3.46 21.04 13.61
N ARG A 338 4.05 21.04 12.41
CA ARG A 338 3.32 21.12 11.14
C ARG A 338 2.37 19.94 10.97
N VAL A 339 2.83 18.73 11.29
CA VAL A 339 2.02 17.51 11.21
C VAL A 339 0.88 17.55 12.23
N ALA A 340 1.16 17.93 13.48
CA ALA A 340 0.17 18.02 14.55
C ALA A 340 -0.91 19.07 14.23
N SER A 341 -0.54 20.25 13.74
CA SER A 341 -1.49 21.30 13.34
C SER A 341 -2.48 20.80 12.28
N ARG A 342 -1.98 20.08 11.27
CA ARG A 342 -2.83 19.47 10.23
C ARG A 342 -3.70 18.36 10.78
N LEU A 343 -3.16 17.51 11.66
CA LEU A 343 -3.92 16.44 12.30
C LEU A 343 -5.03 16.99 13.19
N SER A 344 -4.78 18.01 14.00
CA SER A 344 -5.80 18.66 14.82
C SER A 344 -6.92 19.26 13.97
N THR A 345 -6.60 19.89 12.83
CA THR A 345 -7.62 20.40 11.90
C THR A 345 -8.50 19.27 11.37
N LEU A 346 -7.89 18.12 11.02
CA LEU A 346 -8.60 16.96 10.51
C LEU A 346 -9.54 16.36 11.57
N LEU A 347 -9.06 16.22 12.80
CA LEU A 347 -9.84 15.69 13.91
C LEU A 347 -11.05 16.59 14.23
N LEU A 348 -10.87 17.92 14.24
CA LEU A 348 -11.98 18.86 14.50
C LEU A 348 -13.05 18.83 13.41
N ALA A 349 -12.67 18.64 12.14
CA ALA A 349 -13.63 18.62 11.02
C ALA A 349 -14.61 17.45 11.10
N GLU A 350 -14.20 16.32 11.67
CA GLU A 350 -15.08 15.16 11.88
C GLU A 350 -16.03 15.30 13.07
N GLU A 351 -15.75 16.21 14.00
CA GLU A 351 -16.63 16.43 15.17
C GLU A 351 -17.91 17.21 14.80
N LEU A 352 -17.94 17.79 13.60
CA LEU A 352 -19.02 18.63 13.07
C LEU A 352 -19.96 17.89 12.11
N HIS A 353 -19.74 16.60 11.86
CA HIS A 353 -20.53 15.74 10.98
C HIS A 353 -20.99 14.50 11.75
#